data_AF-A0A6B1GMG6-F1
#
_entry.id   AF-A0A6B1GMG6-F1
#
_cell.length_a   1.000
_cell.length_b   1.000
_cell.length_c   1.000
_cell.angle_alpha   90.00
_cell.angle_beta   90.00
_cell.angle_gamma   90.00
#
_symmetry.space_group_name_H-M   'P 1'
#
loop_
_entity.id
_entity.type
_entity.pdbx_description
1 polymer ?
#
loop_
_entity_poly.entity_id
_entity_poly.type
_entity_poly.pdbx_seq_one_letter_code
_entity_poly.pdbx_strand_id
1 'polypeptide(L)' 'RQAVNQASLSNDFPGFDFASAPLGIFGTKVPDNYLLADQDRVEIYRPLQQTPQETRRQRVKIARKRTDQK' A
#
# COMPACT_ATOMS: atom_id res chain seq x y z
N ARG A 1 15.96 3.30 1.46
CA ARG A 1 15.43 2.15 0.68
C ARG A 1 16.48 1.04 0.49
N GLN A 2 17.77 1.26 0.75
CA GLN A 2 18.80 0.22 0.62
C GLN A 2 18.42 -1.12 1.28
N ALA A 3 17.87 -1.10 2.51
CA ALA A 3 17.41 -2.30 3.20
C ALA A 3 16.35 -3.10 2.42
N VAL A 4 15.39 -2.43 1.75
CA VAL A 4 14.36 -3.09 0.94
C VAL A 4 14.97 -3.76 -0.29
N ASN A 5 15.95 -3.10 -0.93
CA ASN A 5 16.63 -3.65 -2.11
C ASN A 5 17.55 -4.82 -1.78
N GLN A 6 18.10 -4.85 -0.56
CA GLN A 6 18.93 -5.94 -0.07
C GLN A 6 18.11 -7.14 0.39
N ALA A 7 16.84 -6.93 0.74
CA ALA A 7 15.92 -8.01 1.07
C ALA A 7 15.48 -8.72 -0.21
N SER A 8 15.41 -10.06 -0.18
CA SER A 8 15.00 -10.91 -1.31
C SER A 8 13.49 -10.85 -1.63
N LEU A 9 12.85 -9.70 -1.39
CA LEU A 9 11.39 -9.54 -1.46
C LEU A 9 10.82 -9.72 -2.86
N SER A 10 11.56 -9.32 -3.90
CA SER A 10 11.15 -9.49 -5.30
C SER A 10 10.99 -10.96 -5.69
N ASN A 11 11.74 -11.86 -5.06
CA ASN A 11 11.64 -13.30 -5.31
C ASN A 11 10.43 -13.90 -4.58
N ASP A 12 10.20 -13.47 -3.33
CA ASP A 12 9.11 -13.99 -2.50
C ASP A 12 7.73 -13.47 -2.94
N PHE A 13 7.70 -12.26 -3.51
CA PHE A 13 6.46 -11.57 -3.93
C PHE A 13 6.57 -11.05 -5.37
N PRO A 14 6.54 -11.94 -6.36
CA PRO A 14 6.60 -11.55 -7.76
C PRO A 14 5.42 -10.63 -8.13
N GLY A 15 5.69 -9.57 -8.88
CA GLY A 15 4.68 -8.64 -9.37
C GLY A 15 4.29 -7.51 -8.40
N PHE A 16 4.88 -7.44 -7.21
CA PHE A 16 4.74 -6.26 -6.34
C PHE A 16 5.82 -5.22 -6.68
N ASP A 17 5.41 -3.96 -6.89
CA ASP A 17 6.33 -2.87 -7.14
C ASP A 17 6.89 -2.31 -5.81
N PHE A 18 8.01 -2.89 -5.39
CA PHE A 18 8.76 -2.43 -4.22
C PHE A 18 9.48 -1.10 -4.43
N ALA A 19 9.65 -0.62 -5.67
CA ALA A 19 10.36 0.61 -5.95
C ALA A 19 9.49 1.84 -5.66
N SER A 20 8.20 1.79 -5.98
CA SER A 20 7.25 2.87 -5.72
C SER A 20 6.50 2.77 -4.38
N ALA A 21 6.57 1.62 -3.71
CA ALA A 21 5.87 1.40 -2.45
C ALA A 21 6.34 2.38 -1.34
N PRO A 22 5.41 3.09 -0.67
CA PRO A 22 5.74 3.92 0.48
C PRO A 22 6.38 3.12 1.62
N LEU A 23 7.38 3.70 2.27
CA LEU A 23 8.07 3.09 3.40
C LEU A 23 7.66 3.74 4.72
N GLY A 24 7.75 2.96 5.79
CA GLY A 24 7.53 3.44 7.15
C GLY A 24 8.39 2.73 8.19
N ILE A 25 8.41 3.30 9.37
CA ILE A 25 9.03 2.74 10.58
C ILE A 25 8.05 2.98 11.73
N PHE A 26 7.69 1.91 12.45
CA PHE A 26 6.72 1.95 13.55
C PHE A 26 5.43 2.74 13.22
N GLY A 27 4.80 2.47 12.07
CA GLY A 27 3.56 3.13 11.65
C GLY A 27 3.71 4.55 11.11
N THR A 28 4.92 5.10 11.07
CA THR A 28 5.20 6.44 10.56
C THR A 28 5.83 6.36 9.17
N LYS A 29 5.28 7.08 8.19
CA LYS A 29 5.85 7.14 6.84
C LYS A 29 7.21 7.86 6.87
N VAL A 30 8.21 7.28 6.24
CA VAL A 30 9.58 7.84 6.16
C VAL A 30 10.01 8.03 4.70
N PRO A 31 10.91 8.98 4.42
CA PRO A 31 11.48 9.14 3.09
C PRO A 31 12.46 8.01 2.75
N ASP A 32 12.72 7.81 1.47
CA ASP A 32 13.60 6.76 0.97
C ASP A 32 15.06 6.89 1.44
N ASN A 33 15.51 8.09 1.80
CA ASN A 33 16.86 8.36 2.29
C ASN A 33 16.96 8.40 3.83
N TYR A 34 15.92 7.94 4.55
CA TYR A 34 15.96 7.84 6.00
C TYR A 34 17.13 6.94 6.45
N LEU A 35 17.93 7.46 7.40
CA LEU A 35 19.04 6.73 8.02
C LEU A 35 18.50 5.79 9.09
N LEU A 36 18.67 4.48 8.88
CA LEU A 36 18.19 3.45 9.80
C LEU A 36 19.05 3.40 11.07
N ALA A 37 18.38 3.21 12.21
CA ALA A 37 19.00 2.91 13.50
C ALA A 37 18.89 1.40 13.82
N ASP A 38 19.62 0.97 14.85
CA ASP A 38 19.45 -0.40 15.37
C ASP A 38 18.00 -0.63 15.83
N GLN A 39 17.51 -1.86 15.62
CA GLN A 39 16.11 -2.27 15.88
C GLN A 39 15.03 -1.60 15.01
N ASP A 40 15.39 -0.77 14.01
CA ASP A 40 14.41 -0.25 13.07
C ASP A 40 13.82 -1.39 12.22
N ARG A 41 12.49 -1.48 12.22
CA ARG A 41 11.75 -2.34 11.30
C ARG A 41 11.23 -1.51 10.14
N VAL A 42 11.75 -1.79 8.94
CA VAL A 42 11.26 -1.18 7.70
C VAL A 42 9.93 -1.81 7.31
N GLU A 43 8.89 -0.99 7.24
CA GLU A 43 7.54 -1.35 6.81
C GLU A 43 7.34 -0.91 5.35
N ILE A 44 6.72 -1.77 4.54
CA ILE A 44 6.42 -1.51 3.13
C ILE A 44 4.90 -1.47 2.99
N TYR A 45 4.36 -0.27 2.73
CA TYR A 45 2.92 -0.09 2.64
C TYR A 45 2.39 -0.35 1.23
N ARG A 46 1.17 -0.87 1.16
CA ARG A 46 0.41 -0.94 -0.09
C ARG A 46 -0.43 0.33 -0.27
N PRO A 47 -0.30 1.04 -1.39
CA PRO A 47 -1.16 2.18 -1.66
C PRO A 47 -2.61 1.72 -1.81
N LEU A 48 -3.54 2.55 -1.36
CA LEU A 48 -4.97 2.30 -1.53
C LEU A 48 -5.32 2.43 -3.02
N GLN A 49 -5.95 1.42 -3.60
CA GLN A 49 -6.45 1.47 -4.98
C GLN A 49 -7.62 2.42 -5.15
N GLN A 50 -8.46 2.53 -4.11
CA GLN A 50 -9.63 3.42 -4.08
C GLN A 50 -9.79 3.96 -2.67
N THR A 51 -10.23 5.20 -2.57
CA THR A 51 -10.52 5.79 -1.27
C THR A 51 -11.78 5.17 -0.66
N PRO A 52 -11.92 5.13 0.68
CA PRO A 52 -13.13 4.63 1.33
C PRO A 52 -14.41 5.33 0.86
N GLN A 53 -14.33 6.63 0.56
CA GLN A 53 -15.45 7.42 0.07
C GLN A 53 -15.89 6.99 -1.34
N GLU A 54 -14.95 6.73 -2.24
CA GLU A 54 -15.25 6.27 -3.59
C GLU A 54 -15.87 4.87 -3.57
N THR A 55 -15.31 3.98 -2.76
CA THR A 55 -15.87 2.63 -2.55
C THR A 55 -17.30 2.71 -2.06
N ARG A 56 -17.59 3.60 -1.10
CA ARG A 56 -18.97 3.84 -0.62
C ARG A 56 -19.87 4.37 -1.74
N ARG A 57 -19.42 5.34 -2.53
CA ARG A 57 -20.19 5.90 -3.67
C ARG A 57 -20.51 4.83 -4.71
N GLN A 58 -19.56 3.96 -5.04
CA GLN A 58 -19.77 2.87 -6.00
C GLN A 58 -20.79 1.85 -5.49
N ARG A 59 -20.73 1.46 -4.21
CA ARG A 59 -21.69 0.53 -3.61
C ARG A 59 -23.14 1.03 -3.72
N VAL A 60 -23.39 2.31 -3.44
CA VAL A 60 -24.73 2.92 -3.58
C VAL A 60 -25.20 2.91 -5.03
N LYS A 61 -24.33 3.23 -6.00
CA LYS A 61 -24.66 3.19 -7.43
C LYS A 61 -25.07 1.78 -7.88
N ILE A 62 -24.35 0.75 -7.45
CA ILE A 62 -24.67 -0.64 -7.77
C ILE A 62 -26.02 -1.04 -7.15
N ALA A 63 -26.28 -0.66 -5.90
CA ALA A 63 -27.54 -0.95 -5.22
C ALA A 63 -28.75 -0.33 -5.94
N ARG A 64 -28.68 0.96 -6.31
CA ARG A 64 -29.76 1.64 -7.06
C ARG A 64 -30.05 0.98 -8.40
N LYS A 65 -29.00 0.66 -9.19
CA LYS A 65 -29.16 -0.03 -10.47
C LYS A 65 -29.86 -1.39 -10.37
N ARG A 66 -29.68 -2.11 -9.25
CA ARG A 66 -30.36 -3.39 -9.01
C ARG A 66 -31.84 -3.21 -8.69
N THR A 67 -32.21 -2.11 -8.02
CA THR A 67 -33.61 -1.79 -7.71
C THR A 67 -34.35 -1.31 -8.95
N ASP A 68 -33.72 -0.52 -9.81
CA ASP A 68 -34.34 0.00 -11.04
C ASP A 68 -34.55 -1.06 -12.13
N GLN A 69 -33.86 -2.20 -12.05
CA GLN A 69 -33.98 -3.33 -13.01
C GLN A 69 -35.05 -4.37 -12.62
N LYS A 70 -35.74 -4.16 -11.50
CA LYS A 70 -36.70 -5.12 -10.93
C LYS A 70 -38.11 -4.56 -10.94
#